data_AF-A0A440UU34-F1
#
_entry.id   AF-A0A440UU34-F1
#
_cell.length_a   1.000
_cell.length_b   1.000
_cell.length_c   1.000
_cell.angle_alpha   90.00
_cell.angle_beta   90.00
_cell.angle_gamma   90.00
#
_symmetry.space_group_name_H-M   'P 1'
#
loop_
_entity.id
_entity.type
_entity.pdbx_description
1 polymer ?
#
loop_
_entity_poly.entity_id
_entity_poly.type
_entity_poly.pdbx_seq_one_letter_code
_entity_poly.pdbx_strand_id
1 'polypeptide(L)' 'MTTFTPSSPAEVLSTIQWATAEESPLEILGHGSKRGIGRPLQTEHWLDLSKLTGVTLYE' A
#
# COMPACT_ATOMS: atom_id res chain seq x y z
N MET A 1 5.72 -0.83 -13.70
CA MET A 1 5.34 -0.35 -12.36
C MET A 1 3.82 -0.46 -12.21
N THR A 2 3.35 -1.19 -11.22
CA THR A 2 1.92 -1.41 -10.95
C THR A 2 1.56 -0.79 -9.59
N THR A 3 0.45 -0.06 -9.54
CA THR A 3 -0.03 0.54 -8.28
C THR A 3 -1.38 -0.06 -7.92
N PHE A 4 -1.45 -0.71 -6.76
CA PHE A 4 -2.67 -1.19 -6.14
C PHE A 4 -3.28 -0.08 -5.29
N THR A 5 -4.55 0.26 -5.53
CA THR A 5 -5.28 1.31 -4.76
C THR A 5 -6.52 0.72 -4.09
N PRO A 6 -6.36 -0.16 -3.09
CA PRO A 6 -7.48 -0.82 -2.45
C PRO A 6 -8.38 0.18 -1.71
N SER A 7 -9.67 -0.12 -1.71
CA SER A 7 -10.72 0.64 -1.04
C SER A 7 -11.30 -0.10 0.17
N SER A 8 -10.84 -1.32 0.44
CA SER A 8 -11.25 -2.11 1.61
C SER A 8 -10.09 -2.89 2.23
N PRO A 9 -10.20 -3.29 3.52
CA PRO A 9 -9.22 -4.18 4.16
C PRO A 9 -9.08 -5.54 3.45
N ALA A 10 -10.14 -6.04 2.83
CA ALA A 10 -10.11 -7.31 2.09
C ALA A 10 -9.23 -7.21 0.84
N GLU A 11 -9.32 -6.11 0.11
CA GLU A 11 -8.47 -5.87 -1.06
C GLU A 11 -6.99 -5.73 -0.68
N VAL A 12 -6.69 -5.08 0.45
CA VAL A 12 -5.33 -5.03 1.01
C VAL A 12 -4.80 -6.44 1.27
N LEU A 13 -5.60 -7.27 1.96
CA LEU A 13 -5.23 -8.64 2.26
C LEU A 13 -4.89 -9.42 0.98
N SER A 14 -5.74 -9.31 -0.05
CA SER A 14 -5.50 -9.97 -1.34
C SER A 14 -4.20 -9.50 -2.00
N THR A 15 -3.88 -8.21 -1.97
CA THR A 15 -2.61 -7.69 -2.52
C THR A 15 -1.40 -8.22 -1.74
N ILE A 16 -1.47 -8.27 -0.41
CA ILE A 16 -0.36 -8.80 0.41
C ILE A 16 -0.17 -10.30 0.18
N GLN A 17 -1.25 -11.07 0.08
CA GLN A 17 -1.19 -12.50 -0.22
C GLN A 17 -0.52 -12.76 -1.57
N TRP A 18 -0.90 -12.01 -2.61
CA TRP A 18 -0.25 -12.08 -3.92
C TRP A 18 1.24 -11.75 -3.82
N ALA A 19 1.61 -10.62 -3.21
CA ALA A 19 3.02 -10.20 -3.12
C ALA A 19 3.88 -11.21 -2.35
N THR A 20 3.30 -11.83 -1.31
CA THR A 20 3.97 -12.89 -0.54
C THR A 20 4.14 -14.16 -1.36
N ALA A 21 3.11 -14.58 -2.09
CA ALA A 21 3.15 -15.80 -2.91
C ALA A 21 4.16 -15.69 -4.08
N GLU A 22 4.28 -14.51 -4.68
CA GLU A 22 5.19 -14.24 -5.79
C GLU A 22 6.60 -13.78 -5.33
N GLU A 23 6.84 -13.70 -4.01
CA GLU A 23 8.05 -13.08 -3.43
C GLU A 23 8.38 -11.70 -4.04
N SER A 24 7.34 -10.96 -4.39
CA SER A 24 7.45 -9.75 -5.19
C SER A 24 7.67 -8.51 -4.30
N PRO A 25 8.74 -7.71 -4.51
CA PRO A 25 8.97 -6.50 -3.75
C PRO A 25 7.82 -5.48 -3.88
N LEU A 26 7.18 -5.17 -2.75
CA LEU A 26 6.03 -4.26 -2.67
C LEU A 26 6.33 -3.11 -1.70
N GLU A 27 6.32 -1.86 -2.20
CA GLU A 27 6.39 -0.66 -1.35
C GLU A 27 4.99 -0.29 -0.84
N ILE A 28 4.85 0.00 0.45
CA ILE A 28 3.59 0.39 1.08
C ILE A 28 3.57 1.90 1.30
N LEU A 29 2.53 2.55 0.79
CA LEU A 29 2.33 3.98 0.85
C LEU A 29 1.04 4.31 1.61
N GLY A 30 1.13 5.23 2.57
CA GLY A 30 -0.03 6.00 3.01
C GLY A 30 -0.33 7.12 2.01
N HIS A 31 -0.57 8.34 2.50
CA HIS A 31 -0.73 9.52 1.63
C HIS A 31 0.56 10.06 0.99
N GLY A 32 1.68 9.32 1.08
CA GLY A 32 2.94 9.69 0.45
C GLY A 32 3.68 10.91 1.02
N SER A 33 3.18 11.58 2.08
CA SER A 33 3.76 12.82 2.61
C SER A 33 5.19 12.71 3.14
N LYS A 34 5.68 11.49 3.40
CA LYS A 34 7.03 11.21 3.90
C LYS A 34 7.96 10.56 2.87
N ARG A 35 7.55 10.43 1.60
CA ARG A 35 8.37 9.76 0.57
C ARG A 35 9.70 10.45 0.28
N GLY A 36 9.80 11.74 0.56
CA GLY A 36 11.05 12.49 0.45
C GLY A 36 12.03 12.26 1.60
N ILE A 37 11.66 11.47 2.62
CA ILE A 37 12.50 11.21 3.79
C ILE A 37 13.22 9.86 3.62
N GLY A 38 14.54 9.87 3.74
CA GLY A 38 15.37 8.66 3.66
C GLY A 38 15.72 8.27 2.22
N ARG A 39 16.07 6.99 2.02
CA ARG A 39 16.42 6.45 0.70
C ARG A 39 15.16 5.95 -0.01
N PRO A 40 14.85 6.42 -1.23
CA PRO A 40 13.75 5.89 -2.01
C PRO A 40 13.90 4.39 -2.27
N LEU A 41 12.84 3.63 -2.07
CA LEU A 41 12.78 2.24 -2.50
C LEU A 41 12.69 2.19 -4.04
N GLN A 42 13.30 1.17 -4.63
CA GLN A 42 13.18 0.88 -6.06
C GLN A 42 12.42 -0.43 -6.19
N THR A 43 11.09 -0.33 -6.17
CA THR A 43 10.15 -1.46 -6.24
C THR A 43 9.28 -1.33 -7.49
N GLU A 44 8.94 -2.47 -8.08
CA GLU A 44 8.08 -2.49 -9.28
C GLU A 44 6.59 -2.33 -8.92
N HIS A 45 6.23 -2.58 -7.66
CA HIS A 45 4.85 -2.60 -7.21
C HIS A 45 4.66 -1.73 -5.97
N TRP A 46 3.59 -0.93 -5.98
CA TRP A 46 3.19 -0.08 -4.87
C TRP A 46 1.80 -0.45 -4.37
N LEU A 47 1.64 -0.47 -3.05
CA LEU A 47 0.36 -0.56 -2.35
C LEU A 47 0.03 0.82 -1.78
N ASP A 48 -0.86 1.55 -2.45
CA ASP A 48 -1.29 2.89 -2.07
C ASP A 48 -2.60 2.83 -1.26
N LEU A 49 -2.48 3.10 0.03
CA LEU A 49 -3.56 3.06 1.01
C LEU A 49 -4.35 4.38 1.10
N SER A 50 -4.08 5.37 0.24
CA SER A 50 -4.75 6.69 0.29
C SER A 50 -6.27 6.64 0.10
N LYS A 51 -6.82 5.55 -0.45
CA LYS A 51 -8.28 5.34 -0.54
C LYS A 51 -8.91 4.77 0.72
N LEU A 52 -8.12 4.22 1.65
CA LEU A 52 -8.60 3.76 2.95
C LEU A 52 -8.71 4.95 3.89
N THR A 53 -9.85 5.63 3.80
CA THR A 53 -10.15 6.86 4.53
C THR A 53 -11.43 6.71 5.34
N GLY A 54 -11.70 7.68 6.21
CA GLY A 54 -12.86 7.68 7.10
C GLY A 54 -12.51 7.33 8.54
N VAL A 55 -13.41 7.71 9.44
CA VAL A 55 -13.30 7.42 10.87
C VAL A 55 -14.26 6.28 11.18
N THR A 56 -13.73 5.13 11.56
CA THR A 56 -14.53 3.94 11.89
C THR A 56 -14.93 3.86 13.35
N LEU A 57 -14.19 4.55 14.23
CA LEU A 57 -14.46 4.66 15.66
C LEU A 57 -14.18 6.11 16.10
N TYR A 58 -15.18 6.73 16.74
CA TYR A 58 -15.09 8.06 17.32
C TYR A 58 -15.90 8.07 18.62
N GLU A 59 -15.23 8.33 19.75
CA GLU A 59 -15.83 8.46 21.09
C GLU A 59 -15.69 9.89 21.60
#